data_AF-A0A958RG61-F1
#
_entry.id   AF-A0A958RG61-F1
#
_cell.length_a   1.000
_cell.length_b   1.000
_cell.length_c   1.000
_cell.angle_alpha   90.00
_cell.angle_beta   90.00
_cell.angle_gamma   90.00
#
_symmetry.space_group_name_H-M   'P 1'
#
loop_
_entity.id
_entity.type
_entity.pdbx_description
1 polymer ?
#
loop_
_entity_poly.entity_id
_entity_poly.type
_entity_poly.pdbx_seq_one_letter_code
_entity_poly.pdbx_strand_id
1 'polypeptide(L)'
;MILDRTCPRCSHPIGPDRTVGQAVICQCGWTGKRSDFEKGKKRIPMKKLGLGLTALLLAFMVYDGQKWGKLYPERLWYNALSTLKMTSAKDEARMGYVCSQIGNHHCAADAYTKAFAKAPQSYNLAGALGVELAKIGQNDRAILTFQNFFSYNEGTAEHKRHYAKALSGAGYVDDATEWYYQALQANSKDFDAAKEMINHLVKSQNYVEALSVIGHYNVLFPQTTKEWANLIDDVKQAYRGYTDQYELKEIKISGLNKYLHAPVQFENSMETKLFMVDPESDYLTLDEQWLQDHGIPFTSHGEKELMASNGMYLKGTSVTLPSLKVGPFHLKDVKAVACKNCAFMLGKDVMKKLNFSVTESKGVKHITLKQ
;
A
#
# COMPACT_ATOMS: atom_id res chain seq x y z
N MET A 1 -61.46 -14.34 -28.29
CA MET A 1 -60.04 -14.70 -28.49
C MET A 1 -59.91 -15.26 -29.90
N ILE A 2 -59.63 -14.41 -30.88
CA ILE A 2 -59.44 -14.82 -32.28
C ILE A 2 -58.03 -15.43 -32.34
N LEU A 3 -57.92 -16.75 -32.48
CA LEU A 3 -56.64 -17.39 -32.72
C LEU A 3 -56.25 -17.09 -34.17
N ASP A 4 -55.22 -16.29 -34.40
CA ASP A 4 -54.56 -16.17 -35.70
C ASP A 4 -53.99 -17.53 -36.09
N ARG A 5 -54.74 -18.28 -36.92
CA ARG A 5 -54.35 -19.60 -37.42
C ARG A 5 -53.62 -19.41 -38.74
N THR A 6 -52.31 -19.21 -38.70
CA THR A 6 -51.48 -19.05 -39.89
C THR A 6 -50.91 -20.38 -40.36
N CYS A 7 -50.87 -20.61 -41.68
CA CYS A 7 -50.28 -21.79 -42.29
C CYS A 7 -48.79 -21.93 -41.92
N PRO A 8 -48.31 -23.11 -41.48
CA PRO A 8 -46.89 -23.28 -41.16
C PRO A 8 -45.96 -23.21 -42.37
N ARG A 9 -46.49 -23.40 -43.60
CA ARG A 9 -45.69 -23.35 -44.84
C ARG A 9 -45.55 -21.96 -45.42
N CYS A 10 -46.61 -21.15 -45.40
CA CYS A 10 -46.62 -19.83 -46.06
C CYS A 10 -47.06 -18.66 -45.16
N SER A 11 -47.31 -18.93 -43.88
CA SER A 11 -47.72 -17.96 -42.87
C SER A 11 -49.02 -17.17 -43.16
N HIS A 12 -49.77 -17.55 -44.19
CA HIS A 12 -51.08 -16.94 -44.48
C HIS A 12 -52.14 -17.40 -43.47
N PRO A 13 -53.05 -16.51 -43.04
CA PRO A 13 -54.17 -16.89 -42.19
C PRO A 13 -55.10 -17.86 -42.94
N ILE A 14 -55.51 -18.91 -42.25
CA ILE A 14 -56.44 -19.92 -42.77
C ILE A 14 -57.80 -19.68 -42.11
N GLY A 15 -58.79 -19.33 -42.95
CA GLY A 15 -60.18 -19.16 -42.54
C GLY A 15 -60.86 -20.47 -42.13
N PRO A 16 -61.95 -20.39 -41.33
CA PRO A 16 -62.69 -21.56 -40.84
C PRO A 16 -63.33 -22.39 -41.97
N ASP A 17 -63.62 -21.76 -43.11
CA ASP A 17 -64.15 -22.35 -44.34
C ASP A 17 -63.21 -23.37 -45.00
N ARG A 18 -61.92 -23.38 -44.62
CA ARG A 18 -60.90 -24.28 -45.19
C ARG A 18 -60.48 -25.42 -44.27
N THR A 19 -61.36 -25.75 -43.33
CA THR A 19 -61.22 -26.90 -42.44
C THR A 19 -62.34 -27.89 -42.75
N VAL A 20 -61.97 -29.11 -43.15
CA VAL A 20 -62.90 -30.20 -43.46
C VAL A 20 -62.63 -31.34 -42.50
N GLY A 21 -63.47 -31.45 -41.46
CA GLY A 21 -63.24 -32.37 -40.35
C GLY A 21 -61.93 -32.07 -39.60
N GLN A 22 -61.01 -33.04 -39.57
CA GLN A 22 -59.67 -32.87 -38.99
C GLN A 22 -58.63 -32.38 -40.01
N ALA A 23 -58.95 -32.28 -41.29
CA ALA A 23 -58.01 -31.82 -42.31
C ALA A 23 -58.12 -30.31 -42.53
N VAL A 24 -56.97 -29.67 -42.73
CA VAL A 24 -56.84 -28.24 -43.02
C VAL A 24 -56.11 -28.08 -44.34
N ILE A 25 -56.66 -27.27 -45.24
CA ILE A 25 -56.08 -27.02 -46.56
C ILE A 25 -55.76 -25.52 -46.68
N CYS A 26 -54.50 -25.22 -47.00
CA CYS A 26 -54.07 -23.85 -47.26
C CYS A 26 -54.05 -23.54 -48.76
N GLN A 27 -54.22 -22.27 -49.09
CA GLN A 27 -54.16 -21.73 -50.46
C GLN A 27 -52.82 -21.99 -51.17
N CYS A 28 -51.74 -22.21 -50.42
CA CYS A 28 -50.43 -22.58 -50.95
C CYS A 28 -50.31 -24.08 -51.30
N GLY A 29 -51.40 -24.84 -51.23
CA GLY A 29 -51.44 -26.29 -51.51
C GLY A 29 -50.94 -27.17 -50.36
N TRP A 30 -50.70 -26.60 -49.17
CA TRP A 30 -50.34 -27.39 -47.99
C TRP A 30 -51.58 -28.00 -47.33
N THR A 31 -51.50 -29.27 -46.94
CA THR A 31 -52.54 -29.97 -46.18
C THR A 31 -51.97 -30.52 -44.87
N GLY A 32 -52.70 -30.40 -43.77
CA GLY A 32 -52.29 -30.97 -42.48
C GLY A 32 -53.46 -31.18 -41.52
N LYS A 33 -53.20 -31.62 -40.29
CA LYS A 33 -54.26 -31.89 -39.31
C LYS A 33 -54.57 -30.66 -38.46
N ARG A 34 -55.83 -30.50 -38.06
CA ARG A 34 -56.32 -29.42 -37.20
C ARG A 34 -55.61 -29.38 -35.85
N SER A 35 -55.21 -30.54 -35.31
CA SER A 35 -54.41 -30.67 -34.10
C SER A 35 -53.03 -30.00 -34.18
N ASP A 36 -52.49 -29.84 -35.38
CA ASP A 36 -51.18 -29.21 -35.60
C ASP A 36 -51.25 -27.69 -35.42
N PHE A 37 -52.45 -27.10 -35.56
CA PHE A 37 -52.72 -25.67 -35.32
C PHE A 37 -53.11 -25.34 -33.88
N GLU A 38 -53.62 -26.31 -33.12
CA GLU A 38 -54.13 -26.08 -31.76
C GLU A 38 -53.04 -26.19 -30.67
N LYS A 39 -51.79 -26.51 -31.04
CA LYS A 39 -50.62 -26.36 -30.14
C LYS A 39 -50.26 -24.88 -29.97
N GLY A 40 -51.11 -24.15 -29.25
CA GLY A 40 -50.80 -22.82 -28.76
C GLY A 40 -49.48 -22.79 -27.99
N LYS A 41 -48.73 -21.68 -28.12
CA LYS A 41 -47.46 -21.38 -27.44
C LYS A 41 -47.36 -22.12 -26.11
N LYS A 42 -46.35 -23.00 -25.96
CA LYS A 42 -46.05 -23.72 -24.71
C LYS A 42 -46.09 -22.70 -23.55
N ARG A 43 -47.18 -22.65 -22.79
CA ARG A 43 -47.23 -21.91 -21.54
C ARG A 43 -46.21 -22.59 -20.65
N ILE A 44 -45.11 -21.91 -20.34
CA ILE A 44 -44.20 -22.38 -19.29
C ILE A 44 -45.06 -22.48 -18.02
N PRO A 45 -45.17 -23.65 -17.38
CA PRO A 45 -46.05 -23.81 -16.24
C PRO A 45 -45.59 -22.87 -15.13
N MET A 46 -46.49 -22.05 -14.58
CA MET A 46 -46.17 -21.12 -13.48
C MET A 46 -45.43 -21.81 -12.31
N LYS A 47 -45.71 -23.09 -12.07
CA LYS A 47 -44.99 -23.92 -11.06
C LYS A 47 -43.50 -24.12 -11.37
N LYS A 48 -43.10 -24.25 -12.64
CA LYS A 48 -41.69 -24.35 -13.04
C LYS A 48 -40.96 -23.01 -12.92
N LEU A 49 -41.68 -21.90 -13.16
CA LEU A 49 -41.15 -20.55 -12.94
C LEU A 49 -40.96 -20.26 -11.44
N GLY A 50 -41.91 -20.69 -10.60
CA GLY A 50 -41.83 -20.59 -9.13
C GLY A 50 -40.68 -21.41 -8.55
N LEU A 51 -40.50 -22.67 -9.00
CA LEU A 51 -39.39 -23.52 -8.54
C LEU A 51 -38.00 -22.94 -8.88
N GLY A 52 -37.87 -22.35 -10.08
CA GLY A 52 -36.63 -21.68 -10.50
C GLY A 52 -36.31 -20.46 -9.63
N LEU A 53 -37.31 -19.62 -9.34
CA LEU A 53 -37.16 -18.47 -8.44
C LEU A 53 -36.78 -18.88 -7.02
N THR A 54 -37.40 -19.92 -6.46
CA THR A 54 -37.04 -20.42 -5.13
C THR A 54 -35.62 -20.99 -5.09
N ALA A 55 -35.20 -21.72 -6.13
CA ALA A 55 -33.85 -22.26 -6.22
C ALA A 55 -32.79 -21.13 -6.33
N LEU A 56 -33.08 -20.07 -7.09
CA LEU A 56 -32.22 -18.89 -7.18
C LEU A 56 -32.12 -18.14 -5.85
N LEU A 57 -33.24 -17.96 -5.13
CA LEU A 57 -33.23 -17.34 -3.81
C LEU A 57 -32.42 -18.15 -2.79
N LEU A 58 -32.59 -19.47 -2.78
CA LEU A 58 -31.81 -20.37 -1.91
C LEU A 58 -30.32 -20.33 -2.26
N ALA A 59 -29.97 -20.39 -3.56
CA ALA A 59 -28.59 -20.27 -4.00
C ALA A 59 -27.97 -18.91 -3.61
N PHE A 60 -28.72 -17.82 -3.73
CA PHE A 60 -28.28 -16.50 -3.28
C PHE A 60 -28.08 -16.44 -1.77
N MET A 61 -29.01 -16.98 -0.97
CA MET A 61 -28.87 -17.03 0.50
C MET A 61 -27.68 -17.88 0.94
N VAL A 62 -27.41 -18.99 0.25
CA VAL A 62 -26.23 -19.83 0.53
C VAL A 62 -24.94 -19.09 0.16
N TYR A 63 -24.88 -18.49 -1.03
CA TYR A 63 -23.73 -17.71 -1.47
C TYR A 63 -23.45 -16.53 -0.53
N ASP A 64 -24.50 -15.79 -0.16
CA ASP A 64 -24.36 -14.67 0.76
C ASP A 64 -24.05 -15.14 2.19
N GLY A 65 -24.65 -16.24 2.62
CA GLY A 65 -24.31 -16.89 3.90
C GLY A 65 -22.84 -17.29 3.98
N GLN A 66 -22.25 -17.82 2.91
CA GLN A 66 -20.82 -18.12 2.84
C GLN A 66 -19.96 -16.86 2.93
N LYS A 67 -20.37 -15.77 2.26
CA LYS A 67 -19.63 -14.50 2.27
C LYS A 67 -19.62 -13.84 3.66
N TRP A 68 -20.71 -13.96 4.43
CA TRP A 68 -20.86 -13.28 5.72
C TRP A 68 -20.65 -14.19 6.93
N GLY A 69 -20.59 -15.51 6.72
CA GLY A 69 -20.34 -16.50 7.75
C GLY A 69 -21.26 -16.32 8.96
N LYS A 70 -20.66 -16.26 10.16
CA LYS A 70 -21.39 -16.08 11.44
C LYS A 70 -22.15 -14.75 11.54
N LEU A 71 -21.82 -13.76 10.72
CA LEU A 71 -22.40 -12.41 10.73
C LEU A 71 -23.58 -12.28 9.77
N TYR A 72 -23.95 -13.35 9.05
CA TYR A 72 -25.08 -13.35 8.13
C TYR A 72 -26.42 -12.95 8.78
N PRO A 73 -26.79 -13.42 10.00
CA PRO A 73 -28.03 -12.99 10.65
C PRO A 73 -28.06 -11.48 10.95
N GLU A 74 -26.92 -10.91 11.34
CA GLU A 74 -26.78 -9.49 11.64
C GLU A 74 -26.99 -8.64 10.39
N ARG A 75 -26.42 -9.05 9.25
CA ARG A 75 -26.66 -8.42 7.95
C ARG A 75 -28.13 -8.47 7.54
N LEU A 76 -28.81 -9.60 7.72
CA LEU A 76 -30.23 -9.72 7.35
C LEU A 76 -31.08 -8.73 8.14
N TRP A 77 -30.85 -8.63 9.45
CA TRP A 77 -31.54 -7.67 10.30
C TRP A 77 -31.22 -6.22 9.90
N TYR A 78 -29.94 -5.92 9.67
CA TYR A 78 -29.52 -4.60 9.20
C TYR A 78 -30.16 -4.24 7.85
N ASN A 79 -30.21 -5.16 6.89
CA ASN A 79 -30.83 -4.92 5.58
C ASN A 79 -32.33 -4.62 5.72
N ALA A 80 -33.04 -5.32 6.60
CA ALA A 80 -34.44 -5.05 6.90
C ALA A 80 -34.61 -3.63 7.48
N LEU A 81 -33.82 -3.27 8.51
CA LEU A 81 -33.85 -1.94 9.11
C LEU A 81 -33.49 -0.83 8.11
N SER A 82 -32.49 -1.07 7.27
CA SER A 82 -32.02 -0.13 6.25
C SER A 82 -33.08 0.11 5.17
N THR A 83 -33.77 -0.96 4.74
CA THR A 83 -34.89 -0.87 3.79
C THR A 83 -36.05 -0.04 4.35
N LEU A 84 -36.30 -0.16 5.65
CA LEU A 84 -37.30 0.63 6.38
C LEU A 84 -36.80 2.06 6.73
N LYS A 85 -35.55 2.41 6.39
CA LYS A 85 -34.88 3.67 6.76
C LYS A 85 -34.85 3.93 8.28
N MET A 86 -34.86 2.86 9.08
CA MET A 86 -34.90 2.89 10.54
C MET A 86 -33.52 2.73 11.20
N THR A 87 -32.43 2.70 10.44
CA THR A 87 -31.08 2.58 10.97
C THR A 87 -30.66 3.82 11.76
N SER A 88 -30.05 3.63 12.91
CA SER A 88 -29.37 4.70 13.65
C SER A 88 -27.92 4.87 13.16
N ALA A 89 -27.24 5.94 13.58
CA ALA A 89 -25.80 6.10 13.32
C ALA A 89 -24.99 4.92 13.88
N LYS A 90 -25.41 4.34 15.01
CA LYS A 90 -24.75 3.18 15.62
C LYS A 90 -24.93 1.91 14.80
N ASP A 91 -26.10 1.69 14.21
CA ASP A 91 -26.37 0.52 13.36
C ASP A 91 -25.52 0.58 12.08
N GLU A 92 -25.46 1.75 11.46
CA GLU A 92 -24.59 2.00 10.29
C GLU A 92 -23.11 1.81 10.63
N ALA A 93 -22.65 2.33 11.79
CA ALA A 93 -21.27 2.18 12.23
C ALA A 93 -20.92 0.72 12.53
N ARG A 94 -21.83 -0.03 13.15
CA ARG A 94 -21.66 -1.45 13.42
C ARG A 94 -21.55 -2.25 12.13
N MET A 95 -22.38 -1.92 11.14
CA MET A 95 -22.27 -2.53 9.82
C MET A 95 -20.95 -2.19 9.13
N GLY A 96 -20.47 -0.95 9.25
CA GLY A 96 -19.15 -0.53 8.77
C GLY A 96 -18.02 -1.35 9.38
N TYR A 97 -18.06 -1.55 10.70
CA TYR A 97 -17.10 -2.37 11.42
C TYR A 97 -17.14 -3.84 10.95
N VAL A 98 -18.32 -4.45 10.86
CA VAL A 98 -18.50 -5.81 10.34
C VAL A 98 -17.92 -5.94 8.94
N CYS A 99 -18.20 -4.99 8.05
CA CYS A 99 -17.67 -5.00 6.69
C CYS A 99 -16.14 -4.87 6.63
N SER A 100 -15.55 -4.08 7.53
CA SER A 100 -14.10 -3.97 7.66
C SER A 100 -13.46 -5.29 8.11
N GLN A 101 -14.07 -5.98 9.09
CA GLN A 101 -13.57 -7.26 9.61
C GLN A 101 -13.55 -8.39 8.57
N ILE A 102 -14.49 -8.38 7.61
CA ILE A 102 -14.52 -9.35 6.51
C ILE A 102 -13.71 -8.89 5.28
N GLY A 103 -12.97 -7.78 5.38
CA GLY A 103 -12.14 -7.23 4.29
C GLY A 103 -12.93 -6.57 3.15
N ASN A 104 -14.23 -6.34 3.31
CA ASN A 104 -15.06 -5.68 2.31
C ASN A 104 -15.05 -4.15 2.52
N HIS A 105 -13.94 -3.51 2.17
CA HIS A 105 -13.69 -2.09 2.40
C HIS A 105 -14.68 -1.17 1.67
N HIS A 106 -15.21 -1.57 0.50
CA HIS A 106 -16.27 -0.81 -0.18
C HIS A 106 -17.57 -0.78 0.63
N CYS A 107 -17.99 -1.93 1.19
CA CYS A 107 -19.14 -1.96 2.09
C CYS A 107 -18.88 -1.13 3.35
N ALA A 108 -17.68 -1.24 3.92
CA ALA A 108 -17.33 -0.53 5.14
C ALA A 108 -17.39 0.99 4.93
N ALA A 109 -16.82 1.49 3.82
CA ALA A 109 -16.86 2.90 3.47
C ALA A 109 -18.29 3.42 3.23
N ASP A 110 -19.17 2.65 2.58
CA ASP A 110 -20.58 3.03 2.39
C ASP A 110 -21.33 3.12 3.73
N ALA A 111 -21.20 2.11 4.58
CA ALA A 111 -21.85 2.07 5.89
C ALA A 111 -21.32 3.18 6.82
N TYR A 112 -20.00 3.41 6.87
CA TYR A 112 -19.43 4.52 7.63
C TYR A 112 -19.81 5.90 7.06
N THR A 113 -19.98 6.03 5.74
CA THR A 113 -20.49 7.27 5.13
C THR A 113 -21.91 7.55 5.63
N LYS A 114 -22.79 6.53 5.65
CA LYS A 114 -24.16 6.65 6.20
C LYS A 114 -24.16 6.95 7.70
N ALA A 115 -23.27 6.32 8.46
CA ALA A 115 -23.11 6.56 9.88
C ALA A 115 -22.70 8.02 10.15
N PHE A 116 -21.69 8.50 9.43
CA PHE A 116 -21.16 9.86 9.56
C PHE A 116 -22.21 10.91 9.13
N ALA A 117 -22.98 10.65 8.08
CA ALA A 117 -24.08 11.53 7.68
C ALA A 117 -25.15 11.72 8.78
N LYS A 118 -25.38 10.69 9.61
CA LYS A 118 -26.31 10.75 10.76
C LYS A 118 -25.67 11.36 12.02
N ALA A 119 -24.35 11.38 12.12
CA ALA A 119 -23.59 11.89 13.27
C ALA A 119 -22.31 12.62 12.82
N PRO A 120 -22.43 13.79 12.17
CA PRO A 120 -21.32 14.45 11.45
C PRO A 120 -20.23 15.02 12.38
N GLN A 121 -20.48 15.11 13.68
CA GLN A 121 -19.51 15.57 14.68
C GLN A 121 -18.70 14.43 15.30
N SER A 122 -18.94 13.18 14.89
CA SER A 122 -18.24 12.02 15.44
C SER A 122 -16.87 11.83 14.76
N TYR A 123 -15.81 12.30 15.41
CA TYR A 123 -14.44 12.08 14.92
C TYR A 123 -14.10 10.58 14.85
N ASN A 124 -14.63 9.73 15.74
CA ASN A 124 -14.43 8.27 15.65
C ASN A 124 -14.97 7.69 14.32
N LEU A 125 -16.11 8.18 13.85
CA LEU A 125 -16.66 7.78 12.55
C LEU A 125 -15.86 8.36 11.39
N ALA A 126 -15.38 9.60 11.50
CA ALA A 126 -14.49 10.20 10.51
C ALA A 126 -13.19 9.39 10.37
N GLY A 127 -12.54 9.03 11.48
CA GLY A 127 -11.32 8.22 11.46
C GLY A 127 -11.51 6.85 10.80
N ALA A 128 -12.58 6.12 11.19
CA ALA A 128 -12.91 4.83 10.60
C ALA A 128 -13.25 4.94 9.09
N LEU A 129 -14.02 5.97 8.71
CA LEU A 129 -14.33 6.24 7.30
C LEU A 129 -13.07 6.57 6.50
N GLY A 130 -12.19 7.41 7.02
CA GLY A 130 -10.93 7.79 6.37
C GLY A 130 -10.04 6.58 6.09
N VAL A 131 -9.90 5.67 7.06
CA VAL A 131 -9.15 4.41 6.91
C VAL A 131 -9.72 3.57 5.77
N GLU A 132 -11.03 3.35 5.75
CA GLU A 132 -11.67 2.52 4.72
C GLU A 132 -11.62 3.18 3.33
N LEU A 133 -11.77 4.51 3.24
CA LEU A 133 -11.59 5.27 1.99
C LEU A 133 -10.17 5.17 1.44
N ALA A 134 -9.16 5.25 2.31
CA ALA A 134 -7.76 5.08 1.92
C ALA A 134 -7.46 3.65 1.44
N LYS A 135 -8.06 2.63 2.07
CA LYS A 135 -7.91 1.22 1.64
C LYS A 135 -8.49 0.96 0.24
N ILE A 136 -9.57 1.63 -0.14
CA ILE A 136 -10.17 1.52 -1.49
C ILE A 136 -9.62 2.53 -2.51
N GLY A 137 -8.63 3.34 -2.14
CA GLY A 137 -8.00 4.32 -3.02
C GLY A 137 -8.85 5.54 -3.37
N GLN A 138 -9.91 5.84 -2.59
CA GLN A 138 -10.64 7.11 -2.72
C GLN A 138 -9.88 8.24 -2.01
N ASN A 139 -8.71 8.56 -2.56
CA ASN A 139 -7.68 9.37 -1.90
C ASN A 139 -8.18 10.76 -1.50
N ASP A 140 -8.81 11.52 -2.40
CA ASP A 140 -9.28 12.89 -2.11
C ASP A 140 -10.32 12.91 -1.00
N ARG A 141 -11.27 11.97 -1.01
CA ARG A 141 -12.27 11.83 0.04
C ARG A 141 -11.61 11.41 1.36
N ALA A 142 -10.66 10.49 1.32
CA ALA A 142 -9.93 10.08 2.50
C ALA A 142 -9.17 11.26 3.12
N ILE A 143 -8.49 12.07 2.30
CA ILE A 143 -7.74 13.25 2.73
C ILE A 143 -8.65 14.24 3.46
N LEU A 144 -9.76 14.65 2.84
CA LEU A 144 -10.72 15.58 3.46
C LEU A 144 -11.30 15.01 4.76
N THR A 145 -11.60 13.70 4.79
CA THR A 145 -12.13 13.03 5.98
C THR A 145 -11.10 12.99 7.11
N PHE A 146 -9.84 12.71 6.79
CA PHE A 146 -8.75 12.71 7.76
C PHE A 146 -8.42 14.12 8.26
N GLN A 147 -8.46 15.15 7.41
CA GLN A 147 -8.28 16.54 7.85
C GLN A 147 -9.34 16.93 8.89
N ASN A 148 -10.59 16.53 8.68
CA ASN A 148 -11.65 16.71 9.68
C ASN A 148 -11.40 15.87 10.95
N PHE A 149 -10.93 14.64 10.83
CA PHE A 149 -10.58 13.82 11.99
C PHE A 149 -9.45 14.45 12.82
N PHE A 150 -8.38 14.89 12.15
CA PHE A 150 -7.20 15.46 12.79
C PHE A 150 -7.42 16.86 13.37
N SER A 151 -8.49 17.58 12.99
CA SER A 151 -8.86 18.84 13.64
C SER A 151 -9.40 18.68 15.07
N TYR A 152 -9.73 17.45 15.49
CA TYR A 152 -10.26 17.16 16.82
C TYR A 152 -9.47 16.09 17.60
N ASN A 153 -8.64 15.29 16.92
CA ASN A 153 -7.93 14.17 17.52
C ASN A 153 -6.57 13.95 16.85
N GLU A 154 -5.52 13.63 17.61
CA GLU A 154 -4.18 13.38 17.03
C GLU A 154 -4.04 12.04 16.28
N GLY A 155 -5.02 11.15 16.46
CA GLY A 155 -5.08 9.83 15.84
C GLY A 155 -4.06 8.83 16.38
N THR A 156 -4.19 7.59 15.91
CA THR A 156 -3.20 6.52 16.16
C THR A 156 -2.18 6.43 15.02
N ALA A 157 -1.13 5.64 15.19
CA ALA A 157 -0.18 5.34 14.11
C ALA A 157 -0.87 4.80 12.85
N GLU A 158 -1.92 3.98 13.00
CA GLU A 158 -2.72 3.46 11.89
C GLU A 158 -3.44 4.56 11.12
N HIS A 159 -4.04 5.54 11.81
CA HIS A 159 -4.68 6.68 11.16
C HIS A 159 -3.65 7.51 10.37
N LYS A 160 -2.49 7.79 10.98
CA LYS A 160 -1.39 8.54 10.36
C LYS A 160 -0.87 7.83 9.11
N ARG A 161 -0.67 6.51 9.18
CA ARG A 161 -0.27 5.66 8.05
C ARG A 161 -1.30 5.71 6.92
N HIS A 162 -2.59 5.53 7.22
CA HIS A 162 -3.63 5.54 6.17
C HIS A 162 -3.84 6.93 5.57
N TYR A 163 -3.62 8.00 6.33
CA TYR A 163 -3.62 9.35 5.78
C TYR A 163 -2.42 9.58 4.84
N ALA A 164 -1.21 9.16 5.25
CA ALA A 164 -0.02 9.18 4.40
C ALA A 164 -0.22 8.37 3.10
N LYS A 165 -0.89 7.21 3.20
CA LYS A 165 -1.25 6.38 2.05
C LYS A 165 -2.20 7.10 1.09
N ALA A 166 -3.22 7.79 1.61
CA ALA A 166 -4.12 8.58 0.79
C ALA A 166 -3.39 9.75 0.10
N LEU A 167 -2.54 10.49 0.83
CA LEU A 167 -1.70 11.56 0.28
C LEU A 167 -0.77 11.04 -0.83
N SER A 168 -0.11 9.90 -0.61
CA SER A 168 0.74 9.21 -1.59
C SER A 168 -0.05 8.81 -2.84
N GLY A 169 -1.27 8.30 -2.67
CA GLY A 169 -2.16 7.92 -3.76
C GLY A 169 -2.64 9.13 -4.58
N ALA A 170 -2.78 10.30 -3.96
CA ALA A 170 -3.14 11.56 -4.61
C ALA A 170 -1.92 12.33 -5.18
N GLY A 171 -0.69 11.89 -4.89
CA GLY A 171 0.54 12.51 -5.41
C GLY A 171 1.12 13.65 -4.56
N TYR A 172 0.62 13.85 -3.33
CA TYR A 172 1.20 14.81 -2.38
C TYR A 172 2.44 14.21 -1.72
N VAL A 173 3.58 14.26 -2.43
CA VAL A 173 4.81 13.52 -2.07
C VAL A 173 5.39 13.93 -0.72
N ASP A 174 5.62 15.23 -0.52
CA ASP A 174 6.26 15.71 0.70
C ASP A 174 5.36 15.50 1.93
N ASP A 175 4.06 15.80 1.80
CA ASP A 175 3.09 15.59 2.87
C ASP A 175 2.95 14.10 3.22
N ALA A 176 2.88 13.21 2.22
CA ALA A 176 2.82 11.78 2.46
C ALA A 176 4.05 11.28 3.22
N THR A 177 5.24 11.71 2.80
CA THR A 177 6.51 11.39 3.47
C THR A 177 6.50 11.83 4.93
N GLU A 178 6.02 13.04 5.20
CA GLU A 178 5.93 13.57 6.56
C GLU A 178 4.97 12.74 7.44
N TRP A 179 3.77 12.41 6.94
CA TRP A 179 2.80 11.63 7.71
C TRP A 179 3.23 10.17 7.91
N TYR A 180 3.97 9.58 6.97
CA TYR A 180 4.62 8.28 7.21
C TYR A 180 5.62 8.37 8.35
N TYR A 181 6.46 9.42 8.40
CA TYR A 181 7.37 9.61 9.52
C TYR A 181 6.61 9.76 10.85
N GLN A 182 5.52 10.53 10.89
CA GLN A 182 4.71 10.64 12.11
C GLN A 182 4.07 9.30 12.51
N ALA A 183 3.66 8.47 11.56
CA ALA A 183 3.13 7.13 11.83
C ALA A 183 4.20 6.23 12.47
N LEU A 184 5.42 6.25 11.94
CA LEU A 184 6.54 5.44 12.42
C LEU A 184 7.15 5.97 13.73
N GLN A 185 7.08 7.28 13.99
CA GLN A 185 7.36 7.84 15.33
C GLN A 185 6.36 7.30 16.37
N ALA A 186 5.08 7.22 16.01
CA ALA A 186 4.03 6.71 16.90
C ALA A 186 4.10 5.18 17.08
N ASN A 187 4.54 4.43 16.07
CA ASN A 187 4.79 3.00 16.17
C ASN A 187 5.94 2.56 15.24
N SER A 188 7.15 2.50 15.78
CA SER A 188 8.34 2.10 15.02
C SER A 188 8.34 0.64 14.56
N LYS A 189 7.45 -0.21 15.10
CA LYS A 189 7.30 -1.62 14.74
C LYS A 189 6.26 -1.86 13.63
N ASP A 190 5.66 -0.82 13.07
CA ASP A 190 4.75 -0.94 11.92
C ASP A 190 5.55 -1.14 10.62
N PHE A 191 5.95 -2.39 10.36
CA PHE A 191 6.69 -2.75 9.14
C PHE A 191 5.92 -2.49 7.86
N ASP A 192 4.58 -2.51 7.91
CA ASP A 192 3.80 -2.25 6.73
C ASP A 192 3.77 -0.75 6.41
N ALA A 193 3.72 0.13 7.42
CA ALA A 193 3.96 1.56 7.23
C ALA A 193 5.35 1.84 6.64
N ALA A 194 6.38 1.14 7.13
CA ALA A 194 7.74 1.29 6.61
C ALA A 194 7.85 0.85 5.14
N LYS A 195 7.25 -0.29 4.76
CA LYS A 195 7.19 -0.75 3.35
C LYS A 195 6.42 0.24 2.47
N GLU A 196 5.26 0.70 2.93
CA GLU A 196 4.44 1.68 2.18
C GLU A 196 5.19 3.00 1.98
N MET A 197 5.93 3.46 3.00
CA MET A 197 6.81 4.63 2.90
C MET A 197 7.96 4.42 1.91
N ILE A 198 8.67 3.29 1.98
CA ILE A 198 9.76 2.97 1.05
C ILE A 198 9.24 2.97 -0.39
N ASN A 199 8.10 2.31 -0.64
CA ASN A 199 7.48 2.28 -1.96
C ASN A 199 7.07 3.69 -2.45
N HIS A 200 6.55 4.52 -1.54
CA HIS A 200 6.24 5.91 -1.83
C HIS A 200 7.48 6.72 -2.25
N LEU A 201 8.58 6.58 -1.50
CA LEU A 201 9.85 7.26 -1.79
C LEU A 201 10.44 6.77 -3.12
N VAL A 202 10.42 5.47 -3.39
CA VAL A 202 10.88 4.88 -4.66
C VAL A 202 10.05 5.39 -5.84
N LYS A 203 8.71 5.43 -5.71
CA LYS A 203 7.83 5.97 -6.77
C LYS A 203 8.14 7.44 -7.07
N SER A 204 8.59 8.18 -6.06
CA SER A 204 8.94 9.59 -6.15
C SER A 204 10.43 9.83 -6.45
N GLN A 205 11.20 8.77 -6.77
CA GLN A 205 12.64 8.80 -7.04
C GLN A 205 13.52 9.29 -5.87
N ASN A 206 12.98 9.32 -4.65
CA ASN A 206 13.70 9.68 -3.42
C ASN A 206 14.46 8.45 -2.84
N TYR A 207 15.31 7.84 -3.68
CA TYR A 207 15.98 6.58 -3.36
C TYR A 207 16.90 6.66 -2.14
N VAL A 208 17.58 7.80 -1.92
CA VAL A 208 18.49 7.97 -0.78
C VAL A 208 17.72 7.96 0.53
N GLU A 209 16.58 8.62 0.60
CA GLU A 209 15.70 8.59 1.78
C GLU A 209 15.11 7.19 1.98
N ALA A 210 14.73 6.48 0.90
CA ALA A 210 14.27 5.10 0.99
C ALA A 210 15.34 4.17 1.59
N LEU A 211 16.60 4.30 1.13
CA LEU A 211 17.74 3.57 1.67
C LEU A 211 18.06 3.96 3.11
N SER A 212 17.85 5.21 3.50
CA SER A 212 17.97 5.66 4.90
C SER A 212 16.97 4.94 5.81
N VAL A 213 15.70 4.83 5.39
CA VAL A 213 14.66 4.08 6.12
C VAL A 213 15.03 2.59 6.23
N ILE A 214 15.51 1.98 5.13
CA ILE A 214 15.97 0.59 5.14
C ILE A 214 17.11 0.41 6.16
N GLY A 215 18.13 1.27 6.12
CA GLY A 215 19.26 1.20 7.05
C GLY A 215 18.82 1.30 8.50
N HIS A 216 17.91 2.22 8.79
CA HIS A 216 17.33 2.41 10.12
C HIS A 216 16.69 1.12 10.65
N TYR A 217 15.84 0.47 9.85
CA TYR A 217 15.15 -0.75 10.26
C TYR A 217 16.08 -1.97 10.31
N ASN A 218 17.09 -2.06 9.45
CA ASN A 218 18.08 -3.14 9.50
C ASN A 218 18.89 -3.11 10.82
N VAL A 219 19.17 -1.91 11.34
CA VAL A 219 19.84 -1.75 12.64
C VAL A 219 18.91 -2.07 13.80
N LEU A 220 17.67 -1.57 13.78
CA LEU A 220 16.73 -1.75 14.90
C LEU A 220 16.10 -3.15 14.96
N PHE A 221 15.91 -3.80 13.81
CA PHE A 221 15.19 -5.06 13.67
C PHE A 221 15.93 -6.04 12.73
N PRO A 222 17.19 -6.41 13.04
CA PRO A 222 18.04 -7.18 12.13
C PRO A 222 17.42 -8.51 11.68
N GLN A 223 16.60 -9.16 12.52
CA GLN A 223 15.90 -10.39 12.20
C GLN A 223 14.88 -10.25 11.07
N THR A 224 14.31 -9.05 10.88
CA THR A 224 13.29 -8.78 9.85
C THR A 224 13.89 -8.46 8.48
N THR A 225 15.21 -8.20 8.41
CA THR A 225 15.92 -7.89 7.17
C THR A 225 15.71 -8.93 6.07
N LYS A 226 15.54 -10.20 6.46
CA LYS A 226 15.28 -11.29 5.50
C LYS A 226 13.89 -11.21 4.87
N GLU A 227 12.91 -10.64 5.56
CA GLU A 227 11.51 -10.60 5.13
C GLU A 227 11.28 -9.64 3.96
N TRP A 228 12.10 -8.60 3.85
CA TRP A 228 12.03 -7.60 2.77
C TRP A 228 13.34 -7.48 1.97
N ALA A 229 14.16 -8.54 1.95
CA ALA A 229 15.45 -8.54 1.25
C ALA A 229 15.30 -8.16 -0.25
N ASN A 230 14.27 -8.69 -0.92
CA ASN A 230 13.98 -8.33 -2.31
C ASN A 230 13.71 -6.83 -2.48
N LEU A 231 12.95 -6.21 -1.57
CA LEU A 231 12.69 -4.77 -1.58
C LEU A 231 13.99 -3.97 -1.44
N ILE A 232 14.90 -4.41 -0.56
CA ILE A 232 16.20 -3.77 -0.38
C ILE A 232 17.02 -3.81 -1.67
N ASP A 233 17.10 -4.98 -2.31
CA ASP A 233 17.86 -5.17 -3.54
C ASP A 233 17.27 -4.36 -4.70
N ASP A 234 15.93 -4.36 -4.83
CA ASP A 234 15.20 -3.56 -5.82
C ASP A 234 15.50 -2.06 -5.65
N VAL A 235 15.46 -1.55 -4.40
CA VAL A 235 15.76 -0.14 -4.12
C VAL A 235 17.22 0.19 -4.43
N LYS A 236 18.17 -0.69 -4.05
CA LYS A 236 19.60 -0.50 -4.38
C LYS A 236 19.85 -0.55 -5.88
N GLN A 237 19.16 -1.41 -6.63
CA GLN A 237 19.27 -1.48 -8.08
C GLN A 237 18.70 -0.22 -8.74
N ALA A 238 17.51 0.22 -8.34
CA ALA A 238 16.89 1.44 -8.84
C ALA A 238 17.75 2.68 -8.53
N TYR A 239 18.31 2.76 -7.32
CA TYR A 239 19.25 3.81 -6.93
C TYR A 239 20.49 3.86 -7.84
N ARG A 240 21.13 2.69 -8.10
CA ARG A 240 22.30 2.62 -8.99
C ARG A 240 21.96 3.12 -10.39
N GLY A 241 20.89 2.60 -10.98
CA GLY A 241 20.44 3.04 -12.30
C GLY A 241 20.14 4.55 -12.35
N TYR A 242 19.56 5.10 -11.28
CA TYR A 242 19.32 6.53 -11.16
C TYR A 242 20.63 7.35 -11.13
N THR A 243 21.61 6.92 -10.34
CA THR A 243 22.91 7.63 -10.26
C THR A 243 23.82 7.42 -11.47
N ASP A 244 23.58 6.38 -12.27
CA ASP A 244 24.29 6.15 -13.54
C ASP A 244 23.74 7.05 -14.66
N GLN A 245 22.43 7.36 -14.59
CA GLN A 245 21.75 8.20 -15.57
C GLN A 245 21.83 9.71 -15.24
N TYR A 246 21.80 10.07 -13.96
CA TYR A 246 21.67 11.45 -13.52
C TYR A 246 22.82 11.88 -12.60
N GLU A 247 23.41 13.03 -12.91
CA GLU A 247 24.41 13.67 -12.06
C GLU A 247 23.73 14.46 -10.94
N LEU A 248 23.72 13.89 -9.74
CA LEU A 248 23.11 14.51 -8.56
C LEU A 248 24.11 15.45 -7.88
N LYS A 249 23.71 16.72 -7.71
CA LYS A 249 24.50 17.74 -6.99
C LYS A 249 24.26 17.73 -5.48
N GLU A 250 23.15 17.13 -5.07
CA GLU A 250 22.65 17.14 -3.71
C GLU A 250 21.91 15.85 -3.42
N ILE A 251 22.06 15.34 -2.21
CA ILE A 251 21.21 14.27 -1.67
C ILE A 251 20.67 14.66 -0.31
N LYS A 252 19.43 14.23 -0.05
CA LYS A 252 18.76 14.37 1.24
C LYS A 252 18.68 12.99 1.91
N ILE A 253 19.02 12.94 3.19
CA ILE A 253 18.97 11.76 4.04
C ILE A 253 18.05 12.12 5.21
N SER A 254 16.99 11.36 5.38
CA SER A 254 15.95 11.64 6.39
C SER A 254 15.73 10.43 7.29
N GLY A 255 15.35 10.65 8.55
CA GLY A 255 15.19 9.56 9.50
C GLY A 255 14.45 9.96 10.79
N LEU A 256 13.90 8.94 11.45
CA LEU A 256 13.07 9.05 12.65
C LEU A 256 13.85 9.27 13.95
N ASN A 257 15.11 8.82 14.00
CA ASN A 257 15.96 8.84 15.20
C ASN A 257 17.41 9.23 14.83
N LYS A 258 18.35 9.07 15.77
CA LYS A 258 19.80 9.26 15.58
C LYS A 258 20.39 8.46 14.40
N TYR A 259 19.78 7.33 14.03
CA TYR A 259 20.30 6.41 13.01
C TYR A 259 19.79 6.76 11.61
N LEU A 260 20.38 7.81 11.02
CA LEU A 260 20.28 8.10 9.59
C LEU A 260 21.28 7.22 8.83
N HIS A 261 20.95 6.83 7.60
CA HIS A 261 21.86 6.02 6.80
C HIS A 261 22.09 6.58 5.41
N ALA A 262 23.36 6.64 5.00
CA ALA A 262 23.77 7.02 3.66
C ALA A 262 24.18 5.78 2.85
N PRO A 263 23.82 5.71 1.56
CA PRO A 263 24.41 4.73 0.66
C PRO A 263 25.88 5.06 0.42
N VAL A 264 26.75 4.07 0.59
CA VAL A 264 28.19 4.18 0.42
C VAL A 264 28.67 3.01 -0.44
N GLN A 265 29.56 3.30 -1.38
CA GLN A 265 30.15 2.32 -2.27
C GLN A 265 31.67 2.47 -2.24
N PHE A 266 32.36 1.35 -2.02
CA PHE A 266 33.83 1.30 -2.09
C PHE A 266 34.30 1.19 -3.54
N GLU A 267 35.51 1.67 -3.80
CA GLU A 267 36.17 1.47 -5.09
C GLU A 267 36.26 -0.03 -5.42
N ASN A 268 35.96 -0.38 -6.68
CA ASN A 268 35.91 -1.76 -7.18
C ASN A 268 34.86 -2.68 -6.53
N SER A 269 33.95 -2.15 -5.70
CA SER A 269 32.80 -2.91 -5.19
C SER A 269 31.51 -2.49 -5.89
N MET A 270 30.71 -3.47 -6.32
CA MET A 270 29.35 -3.24 -6.82
C MET A 270 28.31 -3.17 -5.69
N GLU A 271 28.71 -3.43 -4.45
CA GLU A 271 27.84 -3.42 -3.27
C GLU A 271 27.63 -1.99 -2.76
N THR A 272 26.37 -1.56 -2.70
CA THR A 272 25.99 -0.37 -1.92
C THR A 272 25.72 -0.78 -0.48
N LYS A 273 26.57 -0.30 0.43
CA LYS A 273 26.45 -0.49 1.87
C LYS A 273 25.78 0.73 2.51
N LEU A 274 25.03 0.53 3.59
CA LEU A 274 24.31 1.61 4.27
C LEU A 274 25.09 2.01 5.53
N PHE A 275 25.76 3.15 5.48
CA PHE A 275 26.56 3.66 6.60
C PHE A 275 25.67 4.50 7.50
N MET A 276 25.79 4.30 8.81
CA MET A 276 25.19 5.21 9.78
C MET A 276 25.80 6.60 9.64
N VAL A 277 25.01 7.66 9.77
CA VAL A 277 25.48 9.05 9.67
C VAL A 277 25.38 9.70 11.04
N ASP A 278 26.52 10.05 11.63
CA ASP A 278 26.58 10.71 12.94
C ASP A 278 27.36 12.03 12.85
N PRO A 279 26.69 13.20 12.82
CA PRO A 279 27.36 14.50 12.74
C PRO A 279 28.06 14.90 14.04
N GLU A 280 27.89 14.14 15.12
CA GLU A 280 28.53 14.37 16.42
C GLU A 280 29.83 13.58 16.58
N SER A 281 30.06 12.55 15.75
CA SER A 281 31.31 11.78 15.75
C SER A 281 32.29 12.38 14.74
N ASP A 282 33.56 12.54 15.10
CA ASP A 282 34.56 13.08 14.17
C ASP A 282 34.93 12.08 13.06
N TYR A 283 34.87 10.78 13.36
CA TYR A 283 35.57 9.76 12.58
C TYR A 283 34.66 8.94 11.67
N LEU A 284 35.21 8.56 10.51
CA LEU A 284 34.71 7.44 9.73
C LEU A 284 35.16 6.14 10.39
N THR A 285 34.23 5.27 10.77
CA THR A 285 34.54 3.95 11.33
C THR A 285 34.18 2.83 10.36
N LEU A 286 35.02 1.79 10.33
CA LEU A 286 34.90 0.65 9.42
C LEU A 286 35.18 -0.65 10.18
N ASP A 287 34.57 -1.74 9.73
CA ASP A 287 34.93 -3.07 10.20
C ASP A 287 36.18 -3.58 9.47
N GLU A 288 37.26 -3.80 10.21
CA GLU A 288 38.54 -4.23 9.64
C GLU A 288 38.49 -5.61 8.99
N GLN A 289 37.78 -6.56 9.62
CA GLN A 289 37.66 -7.92 9.11
C GLN A 289 36.87 -7.92 7.80
N TRP A 290 35.79 -7.14 7.74
CA TRP A 290 34.97 -7.01 6.54
C TRP A 290 35.76 -6.42 5.37
N LEU A 291 36.60 -5.39 5.61
CA LEU A 291 37.46 -4.82 4.57
C LEU A 291 38.40 -5.88 3.99
N GLN A 292 39.02 -6.69 4.86
CA GLN A 292 39.92 -7.77 4.45
C GLN A 292 39.18 -8.87 3.68
N ASP A 293 38.04 -9.33 4.19
CA ASP A 293 37.23 -10.40 3.60
C ASP A 293 36.71 -10.02 2.20
N HIS A 294 36.48 -8.73 1.94
CA HIS A 294 35.96 -8.22 0.67
C HIS A 294 37.06 -7.61 -0.22
N GLY A 295 38.33 -7.73 0.17
CA GLY A 295 39.47 -7.26 -0.61
C GLY A 295 39.50 -5.74 -0.83
N ILE A 296 38.94 -4.96 0.09
CA ILE A 296 38.92 -3.50 0.00
C ILE A 296 40.32 -2.98 0.34
N PRO A 297 41.00 -2.25 -0.58
CA PRO A 297 42.36 -1.77 -0.33
C PRO A 297 42.37 -0.64 0.72
N PHE A 298 43.31 -0.70 1.65
CA PHE A 298 43.57 0.37 2.61
C PHE A 298 45.05 0.39 3.04
N THR A 299 45.53 1.57 3.44
CA THR A 299 46.86 1.75 4.04
C THR A 299 46.73 1.96 5.55
N SER A 300 47.43 1.17 6.35
CA SER A 300 47.47 1.30 7.81
C SER A 300 48.54 2.31 8.25
N HIS A 301 48.19 3.13 9.24
CA HIS A 301 49.05 4.17 9.83
C HIS A 301 49.29 3.96 11.34
N GLY A 302 48.98 2.76 11.85
CA GLY A 302 49.17 2.40 13.26
C GLY A 302 47.91 2.54 14.13
N GLU A 303 48.05 2.14 15.39
CA GLU A 303 46.95 2.13 16.37
C GLU A 303 46.45 3.54 16.70
N LYS A 304 45.14 3.63 16.95
CA LYS A 304 44.45 4.86 17.33
C LYS A 304 43.32 4.55 18.29
N GLU A 305 43.25 5.31 19.38
CA GLU A 305 42.11 5.29 20.28
C GLU A 305 41.07 6.30 19.83
N LEU A 306 39.81 5.88 19.87
CA LEU A 306 38.64 6.66 19.51
C LEU A 306 37.69 6.75 20.68
N MET A 307 37.14 7.93 20.94
CA MET A 307 35.98 8.05 21.81
C MET A 307 34.71 8.00 20.94
N ALA A 308 33.91 6.96 21.11
CA ALA A 308 32.60 6.86 20.47
C ALA A 308 31.64 7.90 21.06
N SER A 309 30.55 8.21 20.35
CA SER A 309 29.55 9.21 20.75
C SER A 309 28.84 8.88 22.08
N ASN A 310 28.98 7.66 22.58
CA ASN A 310 28.47 7.22 23.88
C ASN A 310 29.54 7.26 25.01
N GLY A 311 30.73 7.82 24.74
CA GLY A 311 31.82 7.95 25.70
C GLY A 311 32.72 6.71 25.82
N MET A 312 32.45 5.62 25.06
CA MET A 312 33.31 4.43 25.08
C MET A 312 34.58 4.65 24.27
N TYR A 313 35.72 4.19 24.80
CA TYR A 313 36.97 4.16 24.05
C TYR A 313 37.07 2.89 23.21
N LEU A 314 37.24 3.05 21.90
CA LEU A 314 37.48 1.97 20.94
C LEU A 314 38.95 2.01 20.51
N LYS A 315 39.62 0.87 20.62
CA LYS A 315 40.94 0.67 20.00
C LYS A 315 40.74 0.27 18.54
N GLY A 316 41.33 1.03 17.63
CA GLY A 316 41.33 0.72 16.21
C GLY A 316 42.66 1.07 15.57
N THR A 317 42.68 0.95 14.25
CA THR A 317 43.81 1.24 13.39
C THR A 317 43.45 2.42 12.51
N SER A 318 44.28 3.46 12.51
CA SER A 318 44.12 4.58 11.58
C SER A 318 44.42 4.07 10.17
N VAL A 319 43.46 4.19 9.26
CA VAL A 319 43.61 3.72 7.88
C VAL A 319 43.27 4.82 6.86
N THR A 320 43.77 4.67 5.65
CA THR A 320 43.37 5.50 4.50
C THR A 320 42.85 4.62 3.38
N LEU A 321 41.63 4.90 2.93
CA LEU A 321 41.04 4.30 1.74
C LEU A 321 41.43 5.13 0.50
N PRO A 322 41.79 4.50 -0.63
CA PRO A 322 42.10 5.21 -1.87
C PRO A 322 40.94 6.09 -2.34
N SER A 323 39.73 5.51 -2.37
CA SER A 323 38.51 6.28 -2.60
C SER A 323 37.26 5.61 -2.03
N LEU A 324 36.21 6.43 -1.87
CA LEU A 324 34.90 6.04 -1.38
C LEU A 324 33.85 6.92 -2.05
N LYS A 325 32.71 6.35 -2.44
CA LYS A 325 31.56 7.11 -2.93
C LYS A 325 30.51 7.21 -1.84
N VAL A 326 30.16 8.41 -1.41
CA VAL A 326 29.04 8.67 -0.48
C VAL A 326 27.89 9.23 -1.29
N GLY A 327 26.84 8.45 -1.43
CA GLY A 327 25.78 8.73 -2.39
C GLY A 327 26.33 8.78 -3.83
N PRO A 328 26.16 9.90 -4.56
CA PRO A 328 26.76 10.13 -5.87
C PRO A 328 28.19 10.70 -5.79
N PHE A 329 28.67 11.12 -4.61
CA PHE A 329 29.86 11.94 -4.47
C PHE A 329 31.13 11.13 -4.25
N HIS A 330 32.14 11.35 -5.10
CA HIS A 330 33.43 10.68 -5.02
C HIS A 330 34.38 11.40 -4.07
N LEU A 331 34.91 10.67 -3.10
CA LEU A 331 35.93 11.14 -2.17
C LEU A 331 37.21 10.32 -2.36
N LYS A 332 38.36 11.00 -2.41
CA LYS A 332 39.69 10.37 -2.46
C LYS A 332 40.41 10.54 -1.11
N ASP A 333 41.39 9.68 -0.87
CA ASP A 333 42.27 9.72 0.31
C ASP A 333 41.45 9.84 1.62
N VAL A 334 40.52 8.91 1.78
CA VAL A 334 39.52 8.97 2.85
C VAL A 334 40.13 8.37 4.11
N LYS A 335 40.38 9.23 5.10
CA LYS A 335 40.84 8.82 6.43
C LYS A 335 39.71 8.15 7.18
N ALA A 336 40.00 7.00 7.78
CA ALA A 336 39.07 6.24 8.59
C ALA A 336 39.80 5.61 9.78
N VAL A 337 39.03 5.04 10.69
CA VAL A 337 39.54 4.11 11.68
C VAL A 337 38.86 2.76 11.49
N ALA A 338 39.67 1.74 11.25
CA ALA A 338 39.22 0.36 11.16
C ALA A 338 39.34 -0.29 12.53
N CYS A 339 38.31 -1.02 12.97
CA CYS A 339 38.37 -1.78 14.21
C CYS A 339 37.53 -3.04 14.11
N LYS A 340 37.80 -4.00 14.99
CA LYS A 340 37.09 -5.28 15.02
C LYS A 340 35.63 -5.07 15.41
N ASN A 341 34.70 -5.56 14.59
CA ASN A 341 33.24 -5.48 14.81
C ASN A 341 32.71 -4.04 14.88
N CYS A 342 33.38 -3.09 14.24
CA CYS A 342 32.95 -1.70 14.24
C CYS A 342 31.83 -1.45 13.23
N ALA A 343 30.85 -0.63 13.64
CA ALA A 343 29.81 -0.19 12.74
C ALA A 343 30.38 0.67 11.60
N PHE A 344 29.82 0.53 10.41
CA PHE A 344 30.11 1.42 9.29
C PHE A 344 29.42 2.76 9.54
N MET A 345 30.19 3.81 9.84
CA MET A 345 29.66 5.11 10.21
C MET A 345 30.42 6.25 9.52
N LEU A 346 29.67 7.19 8.94
CA LEU A 346 30.16 8.46 8.44
C LEU A 346 30.14 9.50 9.57
N GLY A 347 31.34 9.89 10.01
CA GLY A 347 31.54 11.01 10.91
C GLY A 347 31.61 12.37 10.20
N LYS A 348 31.67 13.41 11.03
CA LYS A 348 31.74 14.83 10.70
C LYS A 348 32.88 15.17 9.75
N ASP A 349 34.05 14.54 9.87
CA ASP A 349 35.20 14.86 8.99
C ASP A 349 34.92 14.51 7.52
N VAL A 350 34.20 13.41 7.28
CA VAL A 350 33.78 13.04 5.92
C VAL A 350 32.66 13.94 5.44
N MET A 351 31.67 14.21 6.29
CA MET A 351 30.54 15.06 5.93
C MET A 351 30.92 16.52 5.64
N LYS A 352 31.93 17.07 6.33
CA LYS A 352 32.47 18.41 6.02
C LYS A 352 33.02 18.52 4.60
N LYS A 353 33.59 17.44 4.06
CA LYS A 353 34.04 17.39 2.65
C LYS A 353 32.87 17.45 1.67
N LEU A 354 31.64 17.24 2.14
CA LEU A 354 30.39 17.21 1.38
C LEU A 354 29.41 18.31 1.82
N ASN A 355 29.93 19.45 2.29
CA ASN A 355 29.15 20.66 2.60
C ASN A 355 27.81 20.40 3.33
N PHE A 356 27.85 19.54 4.36
CA PHE A 356 26.61 19.05 4.96
C PHE A 356 25.84 20.12 5.74
N SER A 357 24.51 20.00 5.72
CA SER A 357 23.62 20.77 6.60
C SER A 357 22.63 19.85 7.30
N VAL A 358 22.27 20.21 8.54
CA VAL A 358 21.31 19.49 9.36
C VAL A 358 20.12 20.40 9.60
N THR A 359 18.93 19.91 9.28
CA THR A 359 17.66 20.57 9.60
C THR A 359 16.73 19.59 10.30
N GLU A 360 15.83 20.07 11.13
CA GLU A 360 14.83 19.25 11.80
C GLU A 360 13.44 19.84 11.55
N SER A 361 12.49 19.01 11.15
CA SER A 361 11.10 19.40 10.96
C SER A 361 10.20 18.33 11.56
N LYS A 362 9.32 18.73 12.49
CA LYS A 362 8.32 17.84 13.13
C LYS A 362 8.91 16.52 13.67
N GLY A 363 10.08 16.63 14.33
CA GLY A 363 10.78 15.48 14.91
C GLY A 363 11.48 14.56 13.90
N VAL A 364 11.60 14.97 12.63
CA VAL A 364 12.36 14.26 11.60
C VAL A 364 13.64 15.04 11.34
N LYS A 365 14.78 14.37 11.49
CA LYS A 365 16.09 14.93 11.17
C LYS A 365 16.37 14.73 9.69
N HIS A 366 16.83 15.78 9.04
CA HIS A 366 17.24 15.78 7.64
C HIS A 366 18.70 16.20 7.55
N ILE A 367 19.52 15.37 6.92
CA ILE A 367 20.90 15.69 6.55
C ILE A 367 20.94 15.86 5.05
N THR A 368 21.42 17.02 4.61
CA THR A 368 21.67 17.28 3.19
C THR A 368 23.16 17.25 2.95
N LEU A 369 23.61 16.54 1.91
CA LEU A 369 25.01 16.48 1.47
C LEU A 369 25.10 17.05 0.06
N LYS A 370 26.11 17.89 -0.19
CA LYS A 370 26.34 18.57 -1.47
C LYS A 370 27.82 18.55 -1.84
N GLN A 371 28.12 18.38 -3.13
CA GLN A 371 29.50 18.47 -3.61
C GLN A 371 29.97 19.92 -3.75
#